data_AF-A0A967H6K8-F1
#
_entry.id   AF-A0A967H6K8-F1
#
_cell.length_a   1.000
_cell.length_b   1.000
_cell.length_c   1.000
_cell.angle_alpha   90.00
_cell.angle_beta   90.00
_cell.angle_gamma   90.00
#
_symmetry.space_group_name_H-M   'P 1'
#
loop_
_entity.id
_entity.type
_entity.pdbx_description
1 polymer ?
#
loop_
_entity_poly.entity_id
_entity_poly.type
_entity_poly.pdbx_seq_one_letter_code
_entity_poly.pdbx_strand_id
1 'polypeptide(L)' 'MNFTIEREKLLRPLQQVAGVVERRQTLPVLSNVLMVVDGDTLSLTGTDLEV' A
#
# COMPACT_ATOMS: atom_id res chain seq x y z
N MET A 1 -10.58 8.53 -7.57
CA MET A 1 -9.78 7.39 -8.06
C MET A 1 -10.76 6.30 -8.48
N ASN A 2 -10.70 5.82 -9.72
CA ASN A 2 -11.57 4.76 -10.23
C ASN A 2 -10.76 3.88 -11.19
N PHE A 3 -10.46 2.64 -10.79
CA PHE A 3 -9.69 1.68 -11.59
C PHE A 3 -10.21 0.27 -11.32
N THR A 4 -9.89 -0.67 -12.21
CA THR A 4 -10.19 -2.10 -12.03
C THR A 4 -8.92 -2.89 -12.22
N ILE A 5 -8.63 -3.80 -11.29
CA ILE A 5 -7.47 -4.66 -11.30
C ILE A 5 -7.88 -6.08 -10.91
N GLU A 6 -7.25 -7.09 -11.52
CA GLU A 6 -7.42 -8.47 -11.10
C GLU A 6 -6.90 -8.66 -9.66
N ARG A 7 -7.65 -9.40 -8.85
CA ARG A 7 -7.30 -9.67 -7.45
C ARG A 7 -5.88 -10.20 -7.29
N GLU A 8 -5.47 -11.12 -8.17
CA GLU A 8 -4.16 -11.78 -8.13
C GLU A 8 -3.01 -10.81 -8.38
N LYS A 9 -3.22 -9.81 -9.26
CA LYS A 9 -2.26 -8.74 -9.54
C LYS A 9 -2.11 -7.75 -8.38
N LEU A 10 -3.19 -7.52 -7.61
CA LEU A 10 -3.16 -6.65 -6.43
C LEU A 10 -2.60 -7.34 -5.18
N LEU A 11 -2.89 -8.63 -4.99
CA LEU A 11 -2.65 -9.32 -3.73
C LEU A 11 -1.15 -9.38 -3.35
N ARG A 12 -0.28 -9.72 -4.30
CA ARG A 12 1.16 -9.85 -4.07
C ARG A 12 1.82 -8.52 -3.65
N PRO A 13 1.70 -7.41 -4.42
CA PRO A 13 2.30 -6.14 -4.01
C PRO A 13 1.68 -5.59 -2.73
N LEU A 14 0.38 -5.80 -2.50
CA LEU A 14 -0.27 -5.38 -1.25
C LEU A 14 0.30 -6.11 -0.03
N GLN A 15 0.55 -7.42 -0.12
CA GLN A 15 1.18 -8.18 0.96
C GLN A 15 2.62 -7.70 1.24
N GLN A 16 3.37 -7.32 0.21
CA GLN A 16 4.73 -6.81 0.36
C GLN A 16 4.75 -5.49 1.15
N VAL A 17 3.90 -4.53 0.78
CA VAL A 17 3.85 -3.24 1.49
C VAL A 17 3.17 -3.36 2.86
N ALA A 18 2.18 -4.24 3.02
CA ALA A 18 1.51 -4.45 4.30
C ALA A 18 2.43 -5.07 5.36
N GLY A 19 3.53 -5.72 4.96
CA GLY A 19 4.54 -6.22 5.89
C GLY A 19 5.36 -5.11 6.56
N VAL A 20 5.50 -3.95 5.89
CA VAL A 20 6.19 -2.76 6.42
C VAL A 20 5.28 -1.97 7.38
N VAL A 21 3.96 -2.07 7.18
CA VAL A 21 2.96 -1.31 7.91
C VAL A 21 2.57 -2.07 9.18
N GLU A 22 3.06 -1.66 10.34
CA GLU A 22 2.63 -2.25 11.61
C GLU A 22 1.24 -1.78 12.05
N ARG A 23 0.45 -2.69 12.64
CA ARG A 23 -0.91 -2.40 13.14
C ARG A 23 -0.95 -1.58 14.43
N ARG A 24 0.16 -1.49 15.17
CA ARG A 24 0.26 -0.77 16.45
C ARG A 24 1.27 0.37 16.34
N GLN A 25 1.00 1.29 15.43
CA GLN A 25 1.77 2.52 15.30
C GLN A 25 1.21 3.60 16.24
N THR A 26 2.10 4.41 16.83
CA THR A 26 1.69 5.61 17.59
C THR A 26 1.09 6.68 16.69
N LEU A 27 1.48 6.69 15.41
CA LEU A 27 0.95 7.54 14.36
C LEU A 27 -0.01 6.74 13.47
N PRO A 28 -1.34 6.94 13.57
CA PRO A 28 -2.33 6.14 12.83
C PRO A 28 -2.17 6.17 11.31
N VAL A 29 -1.57 7.24 10.76
CA VAL A 29 -1.31 7.36 9.32
C VAL A 29 -0.33 6.29 8.81
N LEU A 30 0.60 5.84 9.67
CA LEU A 30 1.59 4.81 9.34
C LEU A 30 0.99 3.40 9.30
N SER A 31 -0.28 3.24 9.71
CA SER A 31 -1.03 1.98 9.56
C SER A 31 -1.77 1.88 8.22
N ASN A 32 -1.60 2.85 7.33
CA ASN A 32 -2.23 2.89 6.01
C ASN A 32 -1.22 2.69 4.88
N VAL A 33 -1.76 2.36 3.69
CA VAL A 33 -0.99 2.27 2.45
C VAL A 33 -1.36 3.45 1.56
N LEU A 34 -0.36 4.16 1.05
CA LEU A 34 -0.54 5.16 0.00
C LEU A 34 -0.76 4.46 -1.34
N MET A 35 -1.84 4.83 -2.02
CA MET A 35 -2.17 4.33 -3.36
C MET A 35 -2.17 5.49 -4.35
N VAL A 36 -1.38 5.36 -5.41
CA VAL A 36 -1.30 6.35 -6.49
C VAL A 36 -1.62 5.65 -7.81
N VAL A 37 -2.51 6.25 -8.60
CA VAL A 37 -2.79 5.80 -9.97
C VAL A 37 -2.30 6.88 -10.92
N ASP A 38 -1.40 6.49 -11.81
CA ASP A 38 -0.90 7.30 -12.91
C ASP A 38 -1.02 6.49 -14.22
N GLY A 39 -1.92 6.93 -15.10
CA GLY A 39 -2.34 6.15 -16.26
C GLY A 39 -2.81 4.74 -15.87
N ASP A 40 -2.15 3.72 -16.43
CA ASP A 40 -2.42 2.30 -16.17
C ASP A 40 -1.56 1.71 -15.04
N THR A 41 -0.84 2.55 -14.29
CA THR A 41 0.05 2.11 -13.21
C THR A 41 -0.57 2.40 -11.84
N LEU A 42 -0.68 1.37 -11.00
CA LEU A 42 -1.00 1.50 -9.58
C LEU A 42 0.29 1.32 -8.76
N SER A 43 0.68 2.35 -8.01
CA SER A 43 1.76 2.30 -7.04
C SER A 43 1.21 2.16 -5.63
N LEU A 44 1.82 1.27 -4.84
CA LEU A 44 1.52 1.07 -3.42
C LEU A 44 2.76 1.41 -2.59
N THR A 45 2.58 2.17 -1.52
CA THR A 45 3.68 2.56 -0.64
C THR A 45 3.26 2.45 0.82
N GLY A 46 4.05 1.74 1.61
CA GLY A 46 3.96 1.69 3.08
C GLY A 46 5.30 2.16 3.67
N THR A 47 5.26 2.71 4.87
CA THR A 47 6.46 3.20 5.58
C THR A 47 6.28 3.05 7.08
N ASP A 48 7.36 2.70 7.78
CA ASP A 48 7.50 2.66 9.23
C ASP A 48 8.39 3.80 9.76
N LEU A 49 8.79 4.74 8.89
CA LEU A 49 9.77 5.82 9.12
C LEU A 49 11.22 5.37 9.36
N GLU A 50 11.50 4.06 9.44
CA GLU A 50 12.85 3.54 9.68
C GLU A 50 13.56 3.14 8.38
N VAL A 51 12.81 2.82 7.32
CA VAL A 51 13.32 2.43 6.00
C VAL A 51 12.88 3.38 4.88
#